data_AF-A0A4D4LPM0-F1
#
_entry.id   AF-A0A4D4LPM0-F1
#
_cell.length_a   1.000
_cell.length_b   1.000
_cell.length_c   1.000
_cell.angle_alpha   90.00
_cell.angle_beta   90.00
_cell.angle_gamma   90.00
#
_symmetry.space_group_name_H-M   'P 1'
#
loop_
_entity.id
_entity.type
_entity.pdbx_description
1 polymer ?
#
loop_
_entity_poly.entity_id
_entity_poly.type
_entity_poly.pdbx_seq_one_letter_code
_entity_poly.pdbx_strand_id
1 'polypeptide(L)'
;MGVASLAGPLIGGLVVGTDLFGLGWRAVFLVTVPVAVVSLAGAALLPRTRGTDGQRVDWVGAALATTGFGALVLPCALGREAGWPWWTWASFAVAAAALTCFVLTLRHRPAPLVHPSVLRDGTARRGVLLVFVFNAGVPSFTYLLFLHLQSALGYPALSAALVSAPFAAAAVLGSRAAPALSRRLGPTALTAAALALAGTALALAPLIGTAPGRRAALPVLAAGGAAFGLFTASVFTLVLAGVRGAAAGSVSGLLPTAQQLGGSIGVTAAGLAYFAPADGANAAFGHAMAYEAAVFVLTALIAIPLRRTSSGPERSRPRSLSGTHR
;
A
#
# COMPACT_ATOMS: atom_id res chain seq x y z
N MET A 1 -4.11 -12.12 2.98
CA MET A 1 -3.55 -10.90 3.64
C MET A 1 -3.97 -10.78 5.10
N GLY A 2 -5.26 -10.71 5.44
CA GLY A 2 -5.70 -10.42 6.82
C GLY A 2 -5.07 -11.25 7.95
N VAL A 3 -4.94 -12.57 7.79
CA VAL A 3 -4.30 -13.44 8.80
C VAL A 3 -2.80 -13.13 8.93
N ALA A 4 -2.11 -12.86 7.81
CA ALA A 4 -0.69 -12.50 7.83
C ALA A 4 -0.45 -11.12 8.48
N SER A 5 -1.37 -10.17 8.27
CA SER A 5 -1.31 -8.82 8.85
C SER A 5 -1.47 -8.81 10.38
N LEU A 6 -2.23 -9.76 10.95
CA LEU A 6 -2.35 -10.00 12.39
C LEU A 6 -1.16 -10.78 12.95
N ALA A 7 -0.80 -11.87 12.27
CA ALA A 7 0.23 -12.79 12.73
C ALA A 7 1.62 -12.15 12.70
N GLY A 8 1.93 -11.31 11.70
CA GLY A 8 3.25 -10.71 11.52
C GLY A 8 3.74 -9.93 12.74
N PRO A 9 3.05 -8.88 13.19
CA PRO A 9 3.48 -8.09 14.35
C PRO A 9 3.50 -8.88 15.67
N LEU A 10 2.56 -9.80 15.86
CA LEU A 10 2.47 -10.62 17.08
C LEU A 10 3.61 -11.65 17.15
N ILE A 11 3.83 -12.40 16.06
CA ILE A 11 4.93 -13.36 15.95
C ILE A 11 6.27 -12.62 16.00
N GLY A 12 6.41 -11.50 15.27
CA GLY A 12 7.62 -10.68 15.31
C GLY A 12 7.93 -10.14 16.71
N GLY A 13 6.92 -9.61 17.40
CA GLY A 13 7.05 -9.13 18.78
C GLY A 13 7.41 -10.23 19.77
N LEU A 14 6.84 -11.43 19.63
CA LEU A 14 7.18 -12.60 20.45
C LEU A 14 8.60 -13.09 20.18
N VAL A 15 9.00 -13.20 18.91
CA VAL A 15 10.32 -13.68 18.50
C VAL A 15 11.42 -12.73 18.99
N VAL A 16 11.21 -11.42 18.85
CA VAL A 16 12.15 -10.40 19.35
C VAL A 16 12.15 -10.36 20.89
N GLY A 17 10.98 -10.48 21.52
CA GLY A 17 10.85 -10.38 22.98
C GLY A 17 11.36 -11.60 23.76
N THR A 18 11.35 -12.79 23.15
CA THR A 18 11.83 -14.04 23.78
C THR A 18 13.32 -14.29 23.59
N ASP A 19 13.99 -13.48 22.75
CA ASP A 19 15.41 -13.60 22.39
C ASP A 19 15.83 -15.05 22.14
N LEU A 20 15.10 -15.72 21.25
CA LEU A 20 15.33 -17.12 20.90
C LEU A 20 16.80 -17.34 20.54
N PHE A 21 17.49 -18.12 21.38
CA PHE A 21 18.91 -18.46 21.24
C PHE A 21 19.89 -17.27 21.19
N GLY A 22 19.53 -16.10 21.74
CA GLY A 22 20.38 -14.91 21.68
C GLY A 22 20.47 -14.29 20.27
N LEU A 23 19.61 -14.69 19.35
CA LEU A 23 19.57 -14.19 17.97
C LEU A 23 18.90 -12.81 17.87
N GLY A 24 18.20 -12.36 18.91
CA GLY A 24 17.45 -11.11 18.95
C GLY A 24 16.54 -10.95 17.72
N TRP A 25 16.72 -9.84 17.01
CA TRP A 25 15.96 -9.53 15.79
C TRP A 25 16.22 -10.49 14.61
N ARG A 26 17.36 -11.20 14.60
CA ARG A 26 17.76 -12.09 13.48
C ARG A 26 16.83 -13.29 13.37
N ALA A 27 16.23 -13.72 14.48
CA ALA A 27 15.29 -14.84 14.51
C ALA A 27 14.04 -14.58 13.63
N VAL A 28 13.66 -13.32 13.39
CA VAL A 28 12.56 -12.96 12.49
C VAL A 28 12.82 -13.41 11.05
N PHE A 29 14.08 -13.39 10.61
CA PHE A 29 14.48 -13.89 9.28
C PHE A 29 14.53 -15.42 9.21
N LEU A 30 14.78 -16.09 10.34
CA LEU A 30 14.75 -17.55 10.39
C LEU A 30 13.32 -18.10 10.27
N VAL A 31 12.31 -17.37 10.74
CA VAL A 31 10.90 -17.77 10.62
C VAL A 31 10.43 -17.83 9.16
N THR A 32 10.98 -17.00 8.27
CA THR A 32 10.63 -17.02 6.84
C THR A 32 11.32 -18.15 6.07
N VAL A 33 12.44 -18.69 6.57
CA VAL A 33 13.18 -19.77 5.89
C VAL A 33 12.35 -21.05 5.72
N PRO A 34 11.67 -21.60 6.75
CA PRO A 34 10.79 -22.76 6.57
C PRO A 34 9.70 -22.53 5.53
N VAL A 35 9.09 -21.34 5.52
CA VAL A 35 8.05 -20.97 4.55
C VAL A 35 8.61 -20.96 3.13
N ALA A 36 9.82 -20.41 2.94
CA ALA A 36 10.51 -20.42 1.64
C ALA A 36 10.82 -21.85 1.18
N VAL A 37 11.33 -22.71 2.07
CA VAL A 37 11.65 -24.12 1.76
C VAL A 37 10.40 -24.89 1.37
N VAL A 38 9.30 -24.76 2.13
CA VAL A 38 8.02 -25.40 1.82
C VAL A 38 7.46 -24.90 0.48
N SER A 39 7.56 -23.59 0.21
CA SER A 39 7.11 -23.02 -1.07
C SER A 39 7.92 -23.55 -2.26
N LEU A 40 9.24 -23.69 -2.10
CA LEU A 40 10.14 -24.28 -3.09
C LEU A 40 9.84 -25.76 -3.34
N ALA A 41 9.62 -26.53 -2.26
CA ALA A 41 9.23 -27.93 -2.36
C ALA A 41 7.86 -28.08 -3.04
N GLY A 42 6.91 -27.20 -2.72
CA GLY A 42 5.58 -27.15 -3.34
C GLY A 42 5.59 -26.74 -4.81
N ALA A 43 6.59 -25.95 -5.24
CA ALA A 43 6.76 -25.59 -6.65
C ALA A 43 7.01 -26.80 -7.55
N ALA A 44 7.62 -27.87 -7.02
CA ALA A 44 7.84 -29.12 -7.77
C ALA A 44 6.53 -29.91 -8.00
N LEU A 45 5.49 -29.65 -7.21
CA LEU A 45 4.17 -30.32 -7.29
C LEU A 45 3.18 -29.57 -8.19
N LEU A 46 3.49 -28.34 -8.59
CA LEU A 46 2.62 -27.53 -9.45
C LEU A 46 2.67 -28.05 -10.91
N PRO A 47 1.51 -28.22 -11.57
CA PRO A 47 1.48 -28.57 -12.98
C PRO A 47 2.27 -27.55 -13.79
N ARG A 48 3.17 -28.03 -14.67
CA ARG A 48 3.86 -27.15 -15.63
C ARG A 48 2.83 -26.52 -16.55
N THR A 49 2.40 -25.29 -16.24
CA THR A 49 1.67 -24.47 -17.19
C THR A 49 2.66 -24.07 -18.29
N ARG A 50 2.38 -24.49 -19.52
CA ARG A 50 3.08 -23.94 -20.69
C ARG A 50 2.76 -22.45 -20.69
N GLY A 51 3.78 -21.62 -20.44
CA GLY A 51 3.64 -20.17 -20.56
C GLY A 51 3.13 -19.83 -21.95
N THR A 52 2.41 -18.73 -22.08
CA THR A 52 1.99 -18.20 -23.38
C THR A 52 3.25 -17.99 -24.25
N ASP A 53 3.48 -18.91 -25.18
CA ASP A 53 4.61 -18.85 -26.11
C ASP A 53 4.59 -17.49 -26.83
N GLY A 54 5.70 -16.75 -26.76
CA GLY A 54 5.91 -15.52 -27.55
C GLY A 54 5.96 -14.19 -26.80
N GLN A 55 5.76 -14.11 -25.47
CA GLN A 55 6.03 -12.86 -24.76
C GLN A 55 7.53 -12.64 -24.55
N ARG A 56 8.13 -11.76 -25.35
CA ARG A 56 9.50 -11.28 -25.15
C ARG A 56 9.54 -10.35 -23.94
N VAL A 57 10.37 -10.68 -22.95
CA VAL A 57 10.61 -9.85 -21.78
C VAL A 57 11.39 -8.59 -22.20
N ASP A 58 10.85 -7.41 -21.88
CA ASP A 58 11.54 -6.13 -22.09
C ASP A 58 12.55 -5.88 -20.96
N TRP A 59 13.71 -6.52 -21.08
CA TRP A 59 14.83 -6.43 -20.14
C TRP A 59 15.36 -5.01 -19.98
N VAL A 60 15.30 -4.19 -21.05
CA VAL A 60 15.77 -2.80 -20.99
C VAL A 60 14.80 -1.95 -20.17
N GLY A 61 13.50 -2.11 -20.43
CA GLY A 61 12.48 -1.48 -19.60
C GLY A 61 12.59 -1.89 -18.13
N ALA A 62 12.87 -3.18 -17.87
CA ALA A 62 13.03 -3.69 -16.51
C ALA A 62 14.25 -3.06 -15.82
N ALA A 63 15.40 -3.03 -16.49
CA ALA A 63 16.61 -2.43 -15.95
C ALA A 63 16.45 -0.92 -15.67
N LEU A 64 15.83 -0.17 -16.58
CA LEU A 64 15.56 1.25 -16.40
C LEU A 64 14.59 1.52 -15.24
N ALA A 65 13.50 0.74 -15.15
CA ALA A 65 12.53 0.86 -14.06
C ALA A 65 13.17 0.51 -12.71
N THR A 66 13.89 -0.60 -12.62
CA THR A 66 14.58 -1.03 -11.38
C THR A 66 15.63 0.00 -10.96
N THR A 67 16.44 0.50 -11.89
CA THR A 67 17.47 1.51 -11.58
C THR A 67 16.82 2.82 -11.17
N GLY A 68 15.79 3.27 -11.90
CA GLY A 68 15.09 4.52 -11.62
C GLY A 68 14.39 4.52 -10.26
N PHE A 69 13.65 3.45 -9.95
CA PHE A 69 12.99 3.32 -8.65
C PHE A 69 13.97 3.07 -7.51
N GLY A 70 15.00 2.26 -7.73
CA GLY A 70 16.06 2.05 -6.74
C GLY A 70 16.78 3.35 -6.37
N ALA A 71 17.18 4.14 -7.39
CA ALA A 71 17.82 5.43 -7.20
C ALA A 71 16.87 6.50 -6.62
N LEU A 72 15.54 6.32 -6.73
CA LEU A 72 14.56 7.20 -6.10
C LEU A 72 14.35 6.85 -4.61
N VAL A 73 14.26 5.55 -4.30
CA VAL A 73 13.96 5.04 -2.96
C VAL A 73 15.17 5.13 -2.04
N LEU A 74 16.38 4.85 -2.55
CA LEU A 74 17.63 4.88 -1.80
C LEU A 74 17.86 6.21 -1.03
N PRO A 75 17.83 7.39 -1.70
CA PRO A 75 18.00 8.67 -1.01
C PRO A 75 16.87 8.99 -0.04
N CYS A 76 15.64 8.57 -0.33
CA CYS A 76 14.51 8.75 0.57
C CYS A 76 14.70 7.95 1.87
N ALA A 77 15.17 6.70 1.78
CA ALA A 77 15.37 5.83 2.93
C ALA A 77 16.59 6.23 3.78
N LEU A 78 17.74 6.48 3.14
CA LEU A 78 19.02 6.63 3.84
C LEU A 78 19.53 8.08 3.88
N GLY A 79 18.99 8.96 3.04
CA GLY A 79 19.50 10.32 2.90
C GLY A 79 19.43 11.12 4.19
N ARG A 80 18.36 10.95 4.98
CA ARG A 80 18.21 11.63 6.27
C ARG A 80 19.23 11.17 7.31
N GLU A 81 19.42 9.86 7.46
CA GLU A 81 20.37 9.29 8.41
C GLU A 81 21.82 9.61 8.06
N ALA A 82 22.11 9.69 6.76
CA ALA A 82 23.43 10.04 6.24
C ALA A 82 23.71 11.55 6.22
N GLY A 83 22.74 12.41 6.56
CA GLY A 83 22.90 13.87 6.58
C GLY A 83 22.85 14.54 5.19
N TRP A 84 22.07 14.00 4.27
CA TRP A 84 21.89 14.47 2.89
C TRP A 84 23.21 14.65 2.10
N PRO A 85 24.06 13.61 2.03
CA PRO A 85 25.31 13.64 1.29
C PRO A 85 25.08 13.81 -0.22
N TRP A 86 26.11 14.21 -0.96
CA TRP A 86 26.04 14.49 -2.40
C TRP A 86 25.47 13.34 -3.25
N TRP A 87 25.68 12.08 -2.84
CA TRP A 87 25.15 10.91 -3.54
C TRP A 87 23.61 10.86 -3.50
N THR A 88 22.98 11.49 -2.51
CA THR A 88 21.52 11.61 -2.40
C THR A 88 20.95 12.37 -3.59
N TRP A 89 21.56 13.51 -3.90
CA TRP A 89 21.20 14.36 -5.04
C TRP A 89 21.56 13.70 -6.37
N ALA A 90 22.71 13.03 -6.45
CA ALA A 90 23.09 12.25 -7.63
C ALA A 90 22.10 11.10 -7.88
N SER A 91 21.60 10.44 -6.83
CA SER A 91 20.61 9.37 -6.94
C SER A 91 19.27 9.90 -7.47
N PHE A 92 18.81 11.07 -7.03
CA PHE A 92 17.63 11.72 -7.62
C PHE A 92 17.83 12.08 -9.10
N ALA A 93 19.02 12.56 -9.49
CA ALA A 93 19.32 12.83 -10.89
C ALA A 93 19.31 11.55 -11.74
N VAL A 94 19.89 10.46 -11.23
CA VAL A 94 19.84 9.13 -11.88
C VAL A 94 18.41 8.61 -11.97
N ALA A 95 17.62 8.77 -10.91
CA ALA A 95 16.21 8.40 -10.90
C ALA A 95 15.43 9.16 -11.99
N ALA A 96 15.59 10.48 -12.06
CA ALA A 96 14.96 11.30 -13.08
C ALA A 96 15.39 10.88 -14.49
N ALA A 97 16.68 10.69 -14.73
CA ALA A 97 17.19 10.26 -16.03
C ALA A 97 16.68 8.87 -16.44
N ALA A 98 16.75 7.88 -15.54
CA ALA A 98 16.35 6.51 -15.82
C ALA A 98 14.83 6.37 -16.03
N LEU A 99 14.03 7.05 -15.20
CA LEU A 99 12.56 7.05 -15.34
C LEU A 99 12.10 7.83 -16.57
N THR A 100 12.74 8.96 -16.89
CA THR A 100 12.46 9.68 -18.14
C THR A 100 12.83 8.82 -19.35
N CYS A 101 14.00 8.18 -19.34
CA CYS A 101 14.41 7.25 -20.39
C CYS A 101 13.40 6.09 -20.53
N PHE A 102 12.95 5.50 -19.42
CA PHE A 102 11.92 4.47 -19.42
C PHE A 102 10.63 4.93 -20.13
N VAL A 103 10.12 6.11 -19.78
CA VAL A 103 8.90 6.68 -20.37
C VAL A 103 9.06 6.99 -21.87
N LEU A 104 10.21 7.52 -22.28
CA LEU A 104 10.49 7.83 -23.69
C LEU A 104 10.63 6.56 -24.54
N THR A 105 11.23 5.52 -23.97
CA THR A 105 11.48 4.26 -24.67
C THR A 105 10.21 3.40 -24.76
N LEU A 106 9.25 3.60 -23.85
CA LEU A 106 7.99 2.84 -23.75
C LEU A 106 7.20 2.76 -25.08
N ARG A 107 7.23 3.84 -25.88
CA ARG A 107 6.48 3.93 -27.15
C ARG A 107 7.14 3.19 -28.32
N HIS A 108 8.42 2.86 -28.19
CA HIS A 108 9.25 2.32 -29.26
C HIS A 108 9.54 0.82 -29.07
N ARG A 109 9.03 0.20 -28.00
CA ARG A 109 9.30 -1.20 -27.66
C ARG A 109 8.21 -2.13 -28.25
N PRO A 110 8.60 -3.27 -28.85
CA PRO A 110 7.65 -4.22 -29.46
C PRO A 110 6.81 -5.01 -28.43
N ALA A 111 7.29 -5.13 -27.19
CA ALA A 111 6.58 -5.76 -26.08
C ALA A 111 6.79 -4.94 -24.78
N PRO A 112 6.16 -3.75 -24.66
CA PRO A 112 6.44 -2.84 -23.55
C PRO A 112 5.92 -3.40 -22.23
N LEU A 113 6.71 -3.29 -21.16
CA LEU A 113 6.30 -3.69 -19.80
C LEU A 113 5.00 -2.99 -19.36
N VAL A 114 4.85 -1.74 -19.75
CA VAL A 114 3.66 -0.93 -19.49
C VAL A 114 3.03 -0.59 -20.84
N HIS A 115 1.87 -1.16 -21.12
CA HIS A 115 1.16 -0.90 -22.36
C HIS A 115 0.74 0.59 -22.39
N PRO A 116 1.07 1.36 -23.46
CA PRO A 116 0.79 2.79 -23.53
C PRO A 116 -0.70 3.16 -23.38
N SER A 117 -1.61 2.20 -23.63
CA SER A 117 -3.04 2.39 -23.40
C SER A 117 -3.39 2.64 -21.93
N VAL A 118 -2.58 2.18 -20.98
CA VAL A 118 -2.78 2.44 -19.54
C VAL A 118 -2.65 3.92 -19.21
N LEU A 119 -1.71 4.62 -19.87
CA LEU A 119 -1.51 6.06 -19.67
C LEU A 119 -2.63 6.90 -20.30
N ARG A 120 -3.29 6.35 -21.33
CA ARG A 120 -4.41 6.97 -22.04
C ARG A 120 -5.76 6.70 -21.36
N ASP A 121 -5.91 5.57 -20.68
CA ASP A 121 -7.11 5.23 -19.93
C ASP A 121 -7.16 6.04 -18.62
N GLY A 122 -8.13 6.96 -18.54
CA GLY A 122 -8.32 7.81 -17.37
C GLY A 122 -8.68 7.02 -16.09
N THR A 123 -9.34 5.88 -16.21
CA THR A 123 -9.69 5.01 -15.07
C THR A 123 -8.46 4.29 -14.57
N ALA A 124 -7.63 3.73 -15.46
CA ALA A 124 -6.40 3.05 -15.09
C ALA A 124 -5.42 4.02 -14.42
N ARG A 125 -5.20 5.21 -15.01
CA ARG A 125 -4.33 6.24 -14.44
C ARG A 125 -4.78 6.68 -13.04
N ARG A 126 -6.08 6.93 -12.85
CA ARG A 126 -6.64 7.31 -11.55
C ARG A 126 -6.55 6.17 -10.54
N GLY A 127 -6.75 4.93 -10.96
CA GLY A 127 -6.61 3.75 -10.11
C GLY A 127 -5.19 3.57 -9.59
N VAL A 128 -4.19 3.68 -10.47
CA VAL A 128 -2.77 3.62 -10.08
C VAL A 128 -2.41 4.78 -9.15
N LEU A 129 -2.87 6.00 -9.44
CA LEU A 129 -2.66 7.16 -8.56
C LEU A 129 -3.32 6.99 -7.19
N LEU A 130 -4.56 6.47 -7.15
CA LEU A 130 -5.28 6.19 -5.91
C LEU A 130 -4.49 5.20 -5.04
N VAL A 131 -3.98 4.13 -5.63
CA VAL A 131 -3.18 3.12 -4.93
C VAL A 131 -1.85 3.70 -4.46
N PHE A 132 -1.18 4.52 -5.27
CA PHE A 132 0.03 5.23 -4.90
C PHE A 132 -0.18 6.10 -3.66
N VAL A 133 -1.17 7.00 -3.70
CA VAL A 133 -1.44 7.93 -2.60
C VAL A 133 -1.91 7.20 -1.35
N PHE A 134 -2.77 6.20 -1.49
CA PHE A 134 -3.19 5.38 -0.34
C PHE A 134 -2.02 4.65 0.31
N ASN A 135 -1.10 4.10 -0.48
CA ASN A 135 0.09 3.45 0.06
C ASN A 135 1.11 4.44 0.60
N ALA A 136 1.01 5.75 0.34
CA ALA A 136 1.81 6.73 1.05
C ALA A 136 1.38 6.93 2.53
N GLY A 137 0.15 6.54 2.89
CA GLY A 137 -0.31 6.62 4.28
C GLY A 137 -0.10 5.32 5.05
N VAL A 138 -0.48 4.17 4.49
CA VAL A 138 -0.58 2.91 5.27
C VAL A 138 0.75 2.44 5.92
N PRO A 139 1.86 2.32 5.18
CA PRO A 139 3.14 1.88 5.75
C PRO A 139 3.70 2.92 6.71
N SER A 140 3.51 4.19 6.39
CA SER A 140 3.89 5.36 7.17
C SER A 140 3.20 5.39 8.53
N PHE A 141 1.87 5.24 8.54
CA PHE A 141 1.05 5.13 9.75
C PHE A 141 1.53 3.99 10.64
N THR A 142 1.74 2.81 10.06
CA THR A 142 2.18 1.62 10.82
C THR A 142 3.57 1.83 11.40
N TYR A 143 4.50 2.34 10.60
CA TYR A 143 5.87 2.63 11.01
C TYR A 143 5.90 3.65 12.15
N LEU A 144 5.21 4.78 11.99
CA LEU A 144 5.20 5.88 12.96
C LEU A 144 4.49 5.50 14.26
N LEU A 145 3.41 4.71 14.18
CA LEU A 145 2.76 4.18 15.37
C LEU A 145 3.73 3.31 16.19
N PHE A 146 4.43 2.38 15.55
CA PHE A 146 5.41 1.53 16.23
C PHE A 146 6.63 2.32 16.72
N LEU A 147 7.13 3.24 15.90
CA LEU A 147 8.23 4.14 16.26
C LEU A 147 7.88 4.93 17.52
N HIS A 148 6.68 5.51 17.58
CA HIS A 148 6.24 6.29 18.73
C HIS A 148 6.01 5.41 19.98
N LEU A 149 5.30 4.28 19.84
CA LEU A 149 5.08 3.36 20.96
C LEU A 149 6.40 2.83 21.54
N GLN A 150 7.34 2.41 20.70
CA GLN A 150 8.58 1.79 21.17
C GLN A 150 9.65 2.81 21.54
N SER A 151 9.93 3.79 20.66
CA SER A 151 11.06 4.72 20.86
C SER A 151 10.71 5.88 21.78
N ALA A 152 9.47 6.41 21.72
CA ALA A 152 9.08 7.55 22.55
C ALA A 152 8.41 7.11 23.86
N LEU A 153 7.55 6.09 23.83
CA LEU A 153 6.86 5.59 25.03
C LEU A 153 7.58 4.42 25.71
N GLY A 154 8.65 3.89 25.12
CA GLY A 154 9.45 2.81 25.71
C GLY A 154 8.78 1.45 25.74
N TYR A 155 7.76 1.22 24.89
CA TYR A 155 7.03 -0.05 24.92
C TYR A 155 7.90 -1.20 24.39
N PRO A 156 7.89 -2.36 25.08
CA PRO A 156 8.39 -3.59 24.49
C PRO A 156 7.66 -3.90 23.17
N ALA A 157 8.34 -4.57 22.25
CA ALA A 157 7.79 -4.92 20.94
C ALA A 157 6.45 -5.65 21.02
N LEU A 158 6.31 -6.57 21.99
CA LEU A 158 5.08 -7.31 22.25
C LEU A 158 3.93 -6.38 22.69
N SER A 159 4.20 -5.44 23.59
CA SER A 159 3.20 -4.49 24.07
C SER A 159 2.73 -3.56 22.95
N ALA A 160 3.65 -3.09 22.09
CA ALA A 160 3.29 -2.28 20.91
C ALA A 160 2.44 -3.08 19.91
N ALA A 161 2.76 -4.36 19.71
CA ALA A 161 1.96 -5.26 18.88
C ALA A 161 0.55 -5.49 19.45
N LEU A 162 0.42 -5.65 20.78
CA LEU A 162 -0.88 -5.80 21.44
C LEU A 162 -1.75 -4.54 21.33
N VAL A 163 -1.17 -3.35 21.46
CA VAL A 163 -1.89 -2.08 21.24
C VAL A 163 -2.40 -1.99 19.79
N SER A 164 -1.66 -2.51 18.83
CA SER A 164 -2.01 -2.50 17.41
C SER A 164 -2.93 -3.66 16.98
N ALA A 165 -3.13 -4.66 17.85
CA ALA A 165 -3.93 -5.85 17.54
C ALA A 165 -5.39 -5.54 17.14
N PRO A 166 -6.12 -4.61 17.79
CA PRO A 166 -7.47 -4.24 17.37
C PRO A 166 -7.53 -3.72 15.93
N PHE A 167 -6.52 -2.96 15.49
CA PHE A 167 -6.43 -2.47 14.11
C PHE A 167 -6.33 -3.65 13.14
N ALA A 168 -5.42 -4.59 13.38
CA ALA A 168 -5.24 -5.74 12.52
C ALA A 168 -6.46 -6.68 12.53
N ALA A 169 -7.09 -6.89 13.69
CA ALA A 169 -8.30 -7.69 13.83
C ALA A 169 -9.48 -7.08 13.07
N ALA A 170 -9.71 -5.79 13.26
CA ALA A 170 -10.78 -5.08 12.57
C ALA A 170 -10.53 -4.97 11.07
N ALA A 171 -9.27 -4.91 10.61
CA ALA A 171 -8.95 -4.96 9.18
C ALA A 171 -9.42 -6.26 8.52
N VAL A 172 -9.28 -7.41 9.18
CA VAL A 172 -9.82 -8.68 8.67
C VAL A 172 -11.33 -8.62 8.55
N LEU A 173 -12.01 -8.10 9.57
CA LEU A 173 -13.46 -7.95 9.58
C LEU A 173 -13.94 -6.97 8.49
N GLY A 174 -13.25 -5.84 8.33
CA GLY A 174 -13.51 -4.83 7.30
C GLY A 174 -13.36 -5.40 5.89
N SER A 175 -12.29 -6.16 5.62
CA SER A 175 -12.11 -6.83 4.33
C SER A 175 -13.19 -7.89 4.06
N ARG A 176 -13.65 -8.62 5.09
CA ARG A 176 -14.76 -9.57 4.96
C ARG A 176 -16.10 -8.89 4.70
N ALA A 177 -16.33 -7.73 5.31
CA ALA A 177 -17.53 -6.93 5.09
C ALA A 177 -17.51 -6.18 3.74
N ALA A 178 -16.35 -6.08 3.10
CA ALA A 178 -16.16 -5.27 1.89
C ALA A 178 -17.08 -5.64 0.73
N PRO A 179 -17.34 -6.92 0.37
CA PRO A 179 -18.27 -7.23 -0.71
C PRO A 179 -19.70 -6.77 -0.40
N ALA A 180 -20.16 -6.94 0.85
CA ALA A 180 -21.50 -6.55 1.26
C ALA A 180 -21.66 -5.02 1.31
N LEU A 181 -20.68 -4.31 1.88
CA LEU A 181 -20.67 -2.85 1.94
C LEU A 181 -20.50 -2.23 0.54
N SER A 182 -19.64 -2.78 -0.31
CA SER A 182 -19.45 -2.30 -1.68
C SER A 182 -20.69 -2.51 -2.55
N ARG A 183 -21.51 -3.54 -2.30
CA ARG A 183 -22.83 -3.65 -2.95
C ARG A 183 -23.83 -2.60 -2.50
N ARG A 184 -23.80 -2.21 -1.21
CA ARG A 184 -24.75 -1.26 -0.63
C ARG A 184 -24.36 0.21 -0.86
N LEU A 185 -23.08 0.53 -0.64
CA LEU A 185 -22.51 1.87 -0.70
C LEU A 185 -21.90 2.16 -2.07
N GLY A 186 -21.65 1.14 -2.89
CA GLY A 186 -21.02 1.30 -4.19
C GLY A 186 -19.63 1.95 -4.08
N PRO A 187 -19.27 2.79 -5.05
CA PRO A 187 -18.03 3.56 -5.05
C PRO A 187 -17.84 4.50 -3.84
N THR A 188 -18.90 4.78 -3.07
CA THR A 188 -18.78 5.65 -1.89
C THR A 188 -18.05 4.98 -0.73
N ALA A 189 -17.99 3.63 -0.71
CA ALA A 189 -17.27 2.86 0.29
C ALA A 189 -15.79 3.24 0.39
N LEU A 190 -15.12 3.51 -0.74
CA LEU A 190 -13.70 3.87 -0.77
C LEU A 190 -13.43 5.24 -0.13
N THR A 191 -14.21 6.24 -0.47
CA THR A 191 -14.07 7.57 0.12
C THR A 191 -14.43 7.56 1.60
N ALA A 192 -15.49 6.83 1.99
CA ALA A 192 -15.89 6.70 3.39
C ALA A 192 -14.79 6.02 4.20
N ALA A 193 -14.20 4.94 3.67
CA ALA A 193 -13.07 4.27 4.29
C ALA A 193 -11.84 5.19 4.41
N ALA A 194 -11.49 5.93 3.35
CA ALA A 194 -10.38 6.88 3.38
C ALA A 194 -10.60 8.01 4.41
N LEU A 195 -11.81 8.59 4.47
CA LEU A 195 -12.13 9.60 5.48
C LEU A 195 -12.14 9.05 6.91
N ALA A 196 -12.60 7.81 7.10
CA ALA A 196 -12.54 7.15 8.40
C ALA A 196 -11.09 6.91 8.85
N LEU A 197 -10.17 6.60 7.93
CA LEU A 197 -8.74 6.52 8.21
C LEU A 197 -8.14 7.88 8.58
N ALA A 198 -8.52 8.95 7.86
CA ALA A 198 -8.10 10.30 8.21
C ALA A 198 -8.56 10.70 9.63
N GLY A 199 -9.83 10.43 9.95
CA GLY A 199 -10.39 10.66 11.28
C GLY A 199 -9.70 9.83 12.36
N THR A 200 -9.36 8.58 12.04
CA THR A 200 -8.58 7.71 12.94
C THR A 200 -7.23 8.32 13.25
N ALA A 201 -6.47 8.77 12.24
CA ALA A 201 -5.15 9.37 12.44
C ALA A 201 -5.24 10.60 13.35
N LEU A 202 -6.17 11.53 13.07
CA LEU A 202 -6.37 12.72 13.89
C LEU A 202 -6.82 12.42 15.33
N ALA A 203 -7.69 11.44 15.51
CA ALA A 203 -8.18 11.04 16.83
C ALA A 203 -7.10 10.32 17.66
N LEU A 204 -6.14 9.65 17.01
CA LEU A 204 -5.14 8.85 17.69
C LEU A 204 -4.07 9.71 18.39
N ALA A 205 -3.69 10.84 17.79
CA ALA A 205 -2.67 11.75 18.32
C ALA A 205 -2.90 12.19 19.78
N PRO A 206 -4.07 12.72 20.18
CA PRO A 206 -4.31 13.13 21.56
C PRO A 206 -4.49 11.95 22.54
N LEU A 207 -4.79 10.75 22.05
CA LEU A 207 -5.15 9.61 22.90
C LEU A 207 -3.94 8.81 23.38
N ILE A 208 -2.91 8.65 22.55
CA ILE A 208 -1.80 7.73 22.86
C ILE A 208 -0.89 8.22 24.00
N GLY A 209 -0.86 9.53 24.27
CA GLY A 209 0.03 10.15 25.24
C GLY A 209 -0.30 9.91 26.72
N THR A 210 -1.50 9.43 27.06
CA THR A 210 -1.94 9.26 28.47
C THR A 210 -2.44 7.85 28.75
N ALA A 211 -2.30 7.37 29.99
CA ALA A 211 -2.78 6.03 30.37
C ALA A 211 -4.28 5.80 30.12
N PRO A 212 -5.19 6.77 30.42
CA PRO A 212 -6.61 6.67 30.07
C PRO A 212 -6.84 6.75 28.55
N GLY A 213 -6.13 7.65 27.87
CA GLY A 213 -6.26 7.83 26.42
C GLY A 213 -5.88 6.58 25.62
N ARG A 214 -4.91 5.78 26.10
CA ARG A 214 -4.55 4.50 25.46
C ARG A 214 -5.68 3.49 25.41
N ARG A 215 -6.57 3.46 26.42
CA ARG A 215 -7.77 2.60 26.38
C ARG A 215 -8.79 3.12 25.37
N ALA A 216 -8.93 4.44 25.27
CA ALA A 216 -9.77 5.09 24.27
C ALA A 216 -9.17 5.00 22.85
N ALA A 217 -7.88 4.76 22.70
CA ALA A 217 -7.23 4.53 21.40
C ALA A 217 -7.61 3.17 20.78
N LEU A 218 -7.94 2.15 21.60
CA LEU A 218 -8.32 0.81 21.11
C LEU A 218 -9.53 0.82 20.16
N PRO A 219 -10.69 1.44 20.51
CA PRO A 219 -11.82 1.52 19.59
C PRO A 219 -11.52 2.38 18.36
N VAL A 220 -10.69 3.43 18.49
CA VAL A 220 -10.24 4.26 17.35
C VAL A 220 -9.40 3.41 16.37
N LEU A 221 -8.44 2.65 16.89
CA LEU A 221 -7.64 1.72 16.10
C LEU A 221 -8.49 0.63 15.44
N ALA A 222 -9.50 0.10 16.14
CA ALA A 222 -10.44 -0.85 15.55
C ALA A 222 -11.24 -0.22 14.40
N ALA A 223 -11.75 1.00 14.57
CA ALA A 223 -12.48 1.71 13.50
C ALA A 223 -11.58 1.97 12.28
N GLY A 224 -10.34 2.44 12.49
CA GLY A 224 -9.36 2.61 11.43
C GLY A 224 -8.98 1.31 10.75
N GLY A 225 -8.81 0.24 11.52
CA GLY A 225 -8.55 -1.10 11.00
C GLY A 225 -9.67 -1.57 10.06
N ALA A 226 -10.93 -1.47 10.49
CA ALA A 226 -12.08 -1.82 9.66
C ALA A 226 -12.12 -0.99 8.36
N ALA A 227 -11.86 0.31 8.43
CA ALA A 227 -11.78 1.19 7.27
C ALA A 227 -10.64 0.78 6.32
N PHE A 228 -9.45 0.47 6.86
CA PHE A 228 -8.31 -0.04 6.09
C PHE A 228 -8.65 -1.34 5.36
N GLY A 229 -9.28 -2.30 6.06
CA GLY A 229 -9.70 -3.57 5.50
C GLY A 229 -10.73 -3.42 4.38
N LEU A 230 -11.69 -2.53 4.57
CA LEU A 230 -12.70 -2.20 3.56
C LEU A 230 -12.07 -1.55 2.32
N PHE A 231 -11.16 -0.60 2.52
CA PHE A 231 -10.48 0.10 1.42
C PHE A 231 -9.65 -0.87 0.58
N THR A 232 -8.79 -1.65 1.22
CA THR A 232 -7.87 -2.58 0.55
C THR A 232 -8.62 -3.64 -0.26
N ALA A 233 -9.69 -4.22 0.26
CA ALA A 233 -10.48 -5.20 -0.48
C ALA A 233 -11.24 -4.58 -1.68
N SER A 234 -11.66 -3.32 -1.54
CA SER A 234 -12.50 -2.65 -2.54
C SER A 234 -11.67 -1.99 -3.65
N VAL A 235 -10.47 -1.48 -3.35
CA VAL A 235 -9.65 -0.72 -4.30
C VAL A 235 -9.17 -1.59 -5.45
N PHE A 236 -8.69 -2.80 -5.17
CA PHE A 236 -8.25 -3.72 -6.22
C PHE A 236 -9.42 -4.13 -7.11
N THR A 237 -10.56 -4.48 -6.50
CA THR A 237 -11.77 -4.86 -7.24
C THR A 237 -12.21 -3.73 -8.17
N LEU A 238 -12.25 -2.48 -7.70
CA LEU A 238 -12.66 -1.34 -8.51
C LEU A 238 -11.67 -1.03 -9.63
N VAL A 239 -10.37 -1.04 -9.34
CA VAL A 239 -9.33 -0.73 -10.33
C VAL A 239 -9.28 -1.81 -11.40
N LEU A 240 -9.34 -3.10 -11.03
CA LEU A 240 -9.35 -4.18 -12.01
C LEU A 240 -10.65 -4.24 -12.82
N ALA A 241 -11.82 -3.96 -12.22
CA ALA A 241 -13.09 -3.95 -12.94
C ALA A 241 -13.17 -2.85 -14.01
N GLY A 242 -12.44 -1.74 -13.81
CA GLY A 242 -12.40 -0.61 -14.74
C GLY A 242 -11.44 -0.78 -15.92
N VAL A 243 -10.57 -1.80 -15.90
CA VAL A 243 -9.50 -1.97 -16.90
C VAL A 243 -9.86 -3.08 -17.88
N ARG A 244 -9.89 -2.76 -19.18
CA ARG A 244 -10.27 -3.70 -20.24
C ARG A 244 -9.08 -4.12 -21.13
N GLY A 245 -9.12 -5.35 -21.61
CA GLY A 245 -8.23 -5.87 -22.67
C GLY A 245 -6.75 -5.90 -22.29
N ALA A 246 -5.87 -5.57 -23.25
CA ALA A 246 -4.41 -5.63 -23.11
C ALA A 246 -3.82 -4.74 -21.99
N ALA A 247 -4.60 -3.79 -21.44
CA ALA A 247 -4.18 -2.93 -20.34
C ALA A 247 -4.17 -3.65 -18.97
N ALA A 248 -4.94 -4.72 -18.80
CA ALA A 248 -5.10 -5.41 -17.51
C ALA A 248 -3.79 -6.02 -17.00
N GLY A 249 -3.00 -6.62 -17.91
CA GLY A 249 -1.68 -7.19 -17.56
C GLY A 249 -0.68 -6.13 -17.11
N SER A 250 -0.66 -4.96 -17.75
CA SER A 250 0.22 -3.86 -17.32
C SER A 250 -0.25 -3.20 -16.02
N VAL A 251 -1.57 -3.07 -15.81
CA VAL A 251 -2.09 -2.53 -14.55
C VAL A 251 -1.78 -3.45 -13.36
N SER A 252 -1.81 -4.77 -13.54
CA SER A 252 -1.48 -5.72 -12.46
C SER A 252 -0.01 -5.61 -12.01
N GLY A 253 0.92 -5.26 -12.91
CA GLY A 253 2.32 -4.99 -12.57
C GLY A 253 2.57 -3.57 -12.03
N LEU A 254 1.82 -2.58 -12.52
CA LEU A 254 1.93 -1.19 -12.05
C LEU A 254 1.39 -1.00 -10.64
N LEU A 255 0.35 -1.74 -10.25
CA LEU A 255 -0.27 -1.60 -8.94
C LEU A 255 0.75 -1.85 -7.81
N PRO A 256 1.41 -3.03 -7.70
CA PRO A 256 2.44 -3.27 -6.68
C PRO A 256 3.59 -2.25 -6.72
N THR A 257 3.99 -1.83 -7.92
CA THR A 257 5.04 -0.81 -8.09
C THR A 257 4.61 0.53 -7.47
N ALA A 258 3.39 0.97 -7.75
CA ALA A 258 2.80 2.16 -7.15
C ALA A 258 2.63 2.02 -5.62
N GLN A 259 2.31 0.82 -5.12
CA GLN A 259 2.26 0.56 -3.68
C GLN A 259 3.62 0.77 -3.01
N GLN A 260 4.67 0.17 -3.58
CA GLN A 260 6.03 0.23 -3.00
C GLN A 260 6.57 1.64 -3.01
N LEU A 261 6.38 2.37 -4.11
CA LEU A 261 6.83 3.77 -4.23
C LEU A 261 6.03 4.69 -3.31
N GLY A 262 4.71 4.55 -3.30
CA GLY A 262 3.85 5.27 -2.38
C GLY A 262 4.30 5.07 -0.94
N GLY A 263 4.48 3.81 -0.53
CA GLY A 263 4.96 3.44 0.80
C GLY A 263 6.31 4.04 1.17
N SER A 264 7.30 3.93 0.28
CA SER A 264 8.64 4.46 0.56
C SER A 264 8.65 5.98 0.68
N ILE A 265 7.98 6.68 -0.25
CA ILE A 265 7.90 8.15 -0.23
C ILE A 265 7.09 8.61 0.98
N GLY A 266 6.01 7.90 1.26
CA GLY A 266 5.14 8.10 2.41
C GLY A 266 5.91 8.07 3.72
N VAL A 267 6.62 6.96 3.98
CA VAL A 267 7.35 6.76 5.24
C VAL A 267 8.40 7.86 5.44
N THR A 268 9.05 8.26 4.35
CA THR A 268 10.04 9.34 4.36
C THR A 268 9.40 10.69 4.71
N ALA A 269 8.32 11.06 4.02
CA ALA A 269 7.63 12.33 4.26
C ALA A 269 6.98 12.40 5.64
N ALA A 270 6.36 11.30 6.08
CA ALA A 270 5.78 11.18 7.42
C ALA A 270 6.85 11.21 8.51
N GLY A 271 8.02 10.61 8.24
CA GLY A 271 9.20 10.73 9.09
C GLY A 271 9.65 12.19 9.22
N LEU A 272 9.76 12.93 8.11
CA LEU A 272 10.09 14.36 8.16
C LEU A 272 9.09 15.16 9.01
N ALA A 273 7.80 14.85 8.92
CA ALA A 273 6.77 15.46 9.78
C ALA A 273 6.95 15.09 11.25
N TYR A 274 7.25 13.82 11.56
CA TYR A 274 7.48 13.35 12.94
C TYR A 274 8.72 13.99 13.58
N PHE A 275 9.80 14.15 12.81
CA PHE A 275 11.06 14.71 13.31
C PHE A 275 11.15 16.24 13.16
N ALA A 276 10.07 16.90 12.74
CA ALA A 276 9.99 18.36 12.77
C ALA A 276 10.05 18.88 14.23
N PRO A 277 10.57 20.10 14.46
CA PRO A 277 10.61 20.68 15.81
C PRO A 277 9.24 20.64 16.48
N ALA A 278 9.17 20.09 17.70
CA ALA A 278 7.92 19.89 18.43
C ALA A 278 8.16 19.90 19.94
N ASP A 279 7.16 20.36 20.70
CA ASP A 279 7.18 20.42 22.17
C ASP A 279 6.89 19.03 22.78
N GLY A 280 7.79 18.08 22.52
CA GLY A 280 7.75 16.72 23.04
C GLY A 280 7.18 15.68 22.07
N ALA A 281 7.28 14.41 22.46
CA ALA A 281 7.01 13.29 21.57
C ALA A 281 5.55 13.18 21.09
N ASN A 282 4.59 13.61 21.91
CA ASN A 282 3.17 13.59 21.52
C ASN A 282 2.87 14.65 20.45
N ALA A 283 3.51 15.82 20.50
CA ALA A 283 3.37 16.85 19.49
C ALA A 283 4.01 16.41 18.16
N ALA A 284 5.19 15.78 18.22
CA ALA A 284 5.84 15.12 17.08
C ALA A 284 4.92 14.07 16.42
N PHE A 285 4.28 13.22 17.24
CA PHE A 285 3.29 12.27 16.75
C PHE A 285 2.05 12.95 16.14
N GLY A 286 1.62 14.08 16.68
CA GLY A 286 0.57 14.92 16.11
C GLY A 286 0.87 15.42 14.70
N HIS A 287 2.09 15.91 14.45
CA HIS A 287 2.53 16.32 13.10
C HIS A 287 2.46 15.15 12.11
N ALA A 288 2.93 13.98 12.55
CA ALA A 288 2.90 12.78 11.74
C ALA A 288 1.46 12.33 11.43
N MET A 289 0.56 12.36 12.41
CA MET A 289 -0.86 12.05 12.19
C MET A 289 -1.59 13.09 11.35
N ALA A 290 -1.18 14.35 11.37
CA ALA A 290 -1.70 15.38 10.46
C ALA A 290 -1.30 15.09 8.99
N TYR A 291 -0.05 14.65 8.77
CA TYR A 291 0.39 14.16 7.47
C TYR A 291 -0.47 12.97 7.00
N GLU A 292 -0.67 11.96 7.85
CA GLU A 292 -1.51 10.80 7.53
C GLU A 292 -2.93 11.21 7.15
N ALA A 293 -3.52 12.11 7.93
CA ALA A 293 -4.86 12.63 7.66
C ALA A 293 -4.93 13.33 6.30
N ALA A 294 -3.94 14.15 5.97
CA ALA A 294 -3.87 14.83 4.67
C ALA A 294 -3.78 13.82 3.50
N VAL A 295 -2.96 12.77 3.64
CA VAL A 295 -2.83 11.72 2.63
C VAL A 295 -4.14 10.94 2.44
N PHE A 296 -4.83 10.60 3.53
CA PHE A 296 -6.11 9.90 3.46
C PHE A 296 -7.25 10.77 2.94
N VAL A 297 -7.26 12.07 3.25
CA VAL A 297 -8.18 13.04 2.63
C VAL A 297 -7.91 13.15 1.13
N LEU A 298 -6.64 13.24 0.72
CA LEU A 298 -6.28 13.27 -0.70
C LEU A 298 -6.71 11.98 -1.42
N THR A 299 -6.53 10.83 -0.77
CA THR A 299 -7.03 9.53 -1.24
C THR A 299 -8.55 9.57 -1.44
N ALA A 300 -9.29 10.13 -0.47
CA ALA A 300 -10.73 10.29 -0.55
C ALA A 300 -11.14 11.16 -1.75
N LEU A 301 -10.45 12.28 -1.97
CA LEU A 301 -10.69 13.19 -3.10
C LEU A 301 -10.44 12.51 -4.46
N ILE A 302 -9.37 11.72 -4.58
CA ILE A 302 -9.05 10.96 -5.81
C ILE A 302 -10.10 9.86 -6.07
N ALA A 303 -10.68 9.29 -5.01
CA ALA A 303 -11.72 8.27 -5.13
C ALA A 303 -13.08 8.84 -5.64
N ILE A 304 -13.39 10.13 -5.43
CA ILE A 304 -14.67 10.75 -5.84
C ILE A 304 -14.95 10.63 -7.34
N PRO A 305 -14.03 11.01 -8.26
CA PRO A 305 -14.31 10.92 -9.70
C PRO A 305 -14.42 9.47 -10.22
N LEU A 306 -13.83 8.49 -9.54
CA LEU A 306 -14.01 7.07 -9.88
C LEU A 306 -15.45 6.58 -9.65
N ARG A 307 -16.22 7.28 -8.80
CA ARG A 307 -17.64 7.00 -8.56
C ARG A 307 -18.52 7.22 -9.81
N ARG A 308 -18.14 8.17 -10.67
CA ARG A 308 -18.92 8.57 -11.84
C ARG A 308 -18.75 7.62 -13.02
N THR A 309 -17.68 6.84 -13.05
CA THR A 309 -17.35 5.97 -14.19
C THR A 309 -18.02 4.59 -14.09
N SER A 310 -18.26 4.08 -12.88
CA SER A 310 -18.94 2.81 -12.65
C SER A 310 -20.48 2.90 -12.68
N SER A 311 -21.04 4.11 -12.73
CA SER A 311 -22.48 4.38 -12.78
C SER A 311 -23.00 4.66 -14.21
N GLY A 312 -22.16 4.46 -15.24
CA GLY A 312 -22.59 4.49 -16.64
C GLY A 312 -23.48 3.27 -16.96
N PRO A 313 -24.62 3.46 -17.64
CA PRO A 313 -25.65 2.43 -17.74
C PRO A 313 -25.16 1.20 -18.50
N GLU A 314 -25.32 0.02 -17.90
CA GLU A 314 -25.41 -1.26 -18.61
C GLU A 314 -26.57 -1.16 -19.61
N ARG A 315 -26.28 -0.72 -20.84
CA ARG A 315 -27.13 -1.01 -22.00
C ARG A 315 -26.65 -2.31 -22.64
N SER A 316 -26.88 -3.42 -21.96
CA SER A 316 -27.03 -4.71 -22.62
C SER A 316 -28.38 -4.70 -23.36
N ARG A 317 -28.41 -4.16 -24.58
CA ARG A 317 -29.47 -4.51 -25.54
C ARG A 317 -29.23 -5.96 -25.98
N PRO A 318 -30.17 -6.90 -25.76
CA PRO A 318 -30.13 -8.14 -26.50
C PRO A 318 -30.36 -7.81 -27.98
N ARG A 319 -29.36 -8.09 -28.83
CA ARG A 319 -29.58 -8.20 -30.27
C ARG A 319 -30.50 -9.40 -30.48
N SER A 320 -31.82 -9.16 -30.57
CA SER A 320 -32.73 -10.10 -31.18
C SER A 320 -32.35 -10.21 -32.66
N LEU A 321 -31.66 -11.29 -33.01
CA LEU A 321 -31.47 -11.67 -34.40
C LEU A 321 -32.85 -12.05 -34.96
N SER A 322 -33.36 -11.21 -35.84
CA SER A 322 -34.45 -11.53 -36.75
C SER A 322 -34.00 -12.64 -37.69
N GLY A 323 -34.54 -13.85 -37.50
CA GLY A 323 -34.51 -14.92 -38.49
C GLY A 323 -35.87 -15.00 -39.17
N THR A 324 -36.09 -14.16 -40.18
CA THR A 324 -37.14 -14.35 -41.19
C THR A 324 -36.75 -15.51 -42.10
N HIS A 325 -37.46 -16.63 -41.96
CA HIS A 325 -37.59 -17.65 -43.00
C HIS A 325 -39.02 -18.20 -42.95
N ARG A 326 -39.87 -17.70 -43.85
CA ARG A 326 -40.96 -18.44 -44.49
C ARG A 326 -41.13 -17.87 -45.89
#